data_AF-A0A5S5DPX3-F1
#
_entry.id   AF-A0A5S5DPX3-F1
#
_cell.length_a   1.000
_cell.length_b   1.000
_cell.length_c   1.000
_cell.angle_alpha   90.00
_cell.angle_beta   90.00
_cell.angle_gamma   90.00
#
_symmetry.space_group_name_H-M   'P 1'
#
loop_
_entity.id
_entity.type
_entity.pdbx_description
1 polymer ?
#
loop_
_entity_poly.entity_id
_entity_poly.type
_entity_poly.pdbx_seq_one_letter_code
_entity_poly.pdbx_strand_id
1 'polypeptide(L)'
;MNNPAFTLKEFKEIFESLYPSLCLFANTYVKDISVAKDLVQDVFIKIWESNVKLKEKTLTKAYLYTSVKNKCIDYLKSKRVRVINKQVEVEGLDVLESEAHFNREVILIEASQIIHDAINSLPQKYSQVVLLSMKNLTNKEIAEVLSLNINTVKAHKKIAYQKLRPLLKGYYYLFMLIFIEM
;
A
#
# COMPACT_ATOMS: atom_id res chain seq x y z
N MET A 1 -9.42 -26.72 23.41
CA MET A 1 -9.55 -25.26 23.22
C MET A 1 -8.21 -24.75 22.73
N ASN A 2 -8.08 -24.41 21.45
CA ASN A 2 -6.86 -23.81 20.92
C ASN A 2 -6.73 -22.40 21.52
N ASN A 3 -5.65 -22.15 22.24
CA ASN A 3 -5.35 -20.83 22.75
C ASN A 3 -4.78 -20.00 21.59
N PRO A 4 -5.49 -18.98 21.08
CA PRO A 4 -5.03 -18.25 19.89
C PRO A 4 -3.66 -17.63 20.15
N ALA A 5 -2.81 -17.61 19.13
CA ALA A 5 -1.47 -17.04 19.23
C ALA A 5 -1.45 -15.53 19.51
N PHE A 6 -2.57 -14.86 19.24
CA PHE A 6 -2.82 -13.45 19.50
C PHE A 6 -4.05 -13.29 20.39
N THR A 7 -4.02 -12.30 21.28
CA THR A 7 -5.25 -11.77 21.87
C THR A 7 -6.09 -11.08 20.78
N LEU A 8 -7.40 -10.97 21.00
CA LEU A 8 -8.29 -10.24 20.09
C LEU A 8 -7.82 -8.80 19.84
N LYS A 9 -7.28 -8.16 20.88
CA LYS A 9 -6.75 -6.80 20.78
C LYS A 9 -5.53 -6.72 19.86
N GLU A 10 -4.55 -7.60 20.06
CA GLU A 10 -3.34 -7.65 19.23
C GLU A 10 -3.67 -7.94 17.77
N PHE A 11 -4.56 -8.90 17.53
CA PHE A 11 -4.99 -9.23 16.18
C PHE A 11 -5.68 -8.06 15.49
N LYS A 12 -6.58 -7.36 16.22
CA LYS A 12 -7.26 -6.17 15.70
C LYS A 12 -6.28 -5.07 15.32
N GLU A 13 -5.29 -4.78 16.17
CA GLU A 13 -4.26 -3.78 15.90
C GLU A 13 -3.43 -4.12 14.66
N ILE A 14 -3.05 -5.39 14.50
CA ILE A 14 -2.31 -5.86 13.32
C ILE A 14 -3.18 -5.75 12.05
N PHE A 15 -4.45 -6.17 12.14
CA PHE A 15 -5.39 -6.12 11.04
C PHE A 15 -5.62 -4.68 10.57
N GLU A 16 -5.99 -3.77 11.47
CA GLU A 16 -6.25 -2.37 11.15
C GLU A 16 -5.01 -1.67 10.57
N SER A 17 -3.81 -2.04 11.05
CA SER A 17 -2.56 -1.45 10.59
C SER A 17 -2.07 -1.99 9.24
N LEU A 18 -2.28 -3.27 8.91
CA LEU A 18 -1.64 -3.91 7.75
C LEU A 18 -2.61 -4.30 6.64
N TYR A 19 -3.89 -4.49 6.95
CA TYR A 19 -4.88 -4.92 5.96
C TYR A 19 -4.95 -4.00 4.72
N PRO A 20 -4.99 -2.66 4.85
CA PRO A 20 -5.03 -1.77 3.68
C PRO A 20 -3.80 -1.92 2.78
N SER A 21 -2.59 -1.92 3.36
CA SER A 21 -1.34 -2.06 2.62
C SER A 21 -1.21 -3.44 1.95
N LEU A 22 -1.61 -4.51 2.65
CA LEU A 22 -1.62 -5.86 2.09
C LEU A 22 -2.61 -6.01 0.94
N CYS A 23 -3.75 -5.32 0.97
CA CYS A 23 -4.71 -5.31 -0.14
C CYS A 23 -4.14 -4.59 -1.37
N LEU A 24 -3.50 -3.43 -1.18
CA LEU A 24 -2.85 -2.71 -2.27
C LEU A 24 -1.70 -3.53 -2.87
N PHE A 25 -0.91 -4.17 -2.00
CA PHE A 25 0.15 -5.09 -2.39
C PHE A 25 -0.39 -6.29 -3.17
N ALA A 26 -1.40 -7.00 -2.67
CA ALA A 26 -2.03 -8.11 -3.39
C ALA A 26 -2.58 -7.67 -4.75
N ASN A 27 -3.15 -6.47 -4.84
CA ASN A 27 -3.64 -5.90 -6.08
C ASN A 27 -2.53 -5.65 -7.11
N THR A 28 -1.26 -5.47 -6.71
CA THR A 28 -0.16 -5.38 -7.67
C THR A 28 0.10 -6.70 -8.39
N TYR A 29 -0.27 -7.84 -7.79
CA TYR A 29 -0.19 -9.18 -8.38
C TYR A 29 -1.45 -9.53 -9.18
N VAL A 30 -2.63 -9.43 -8.56
CA VAL A 30 -3.87 -9.99 -9.14
C VAL A 30 -4.64 -9.01 -10.02
N LYS A 31 -4.31 -7.71 -9.95
CA LYS A 31 -4.92 -6.61 -10.71
C LYS A 31 -6.46 -6.55 -10.61
N ASP A 32 -6.99 -6.99 -9.46
CA ASP A 32 -8.40 -6.96 -9.10
C ASP A 32 -8.50 -6.72 -7.59
N ILE A 33 -9.00 -5.55 -7.22
CA ILE A 33 -9.04 -5.14 -5.80
C ILE A 33 -10.03 -5.96 -4.98
N SER A 34 -11.09 -6.50 -5.60
CA SER A 34 -12.05 -7.35 -4.89
C SER A 34 -11.39 -8.66 -4.53
N VAL A 35 -10.76 -9.30 -5.53
CA VAL A 35 -10.00 -10.54 -5.32
C VAL A 35 -8.86 -10.33 -4.32
N ALA A 36 -8.13 -9.22 -4.43
CA ALA A 36 -7.05 -8.89 -3.51
C ALA A 36 -7.52 -8.85 -2.05
N LYS A 37 -8.66 -8.19 -1.78
CA LYS A 37 -9.25 -8.11 -0.43
C LYS A 37 -9.63 -9.49 0.11
N ASP A 38 -10.22 -10.33 -0.72
CA ASP A 38 -10.62 -11.69 -0.34
C ASP A 38 -9.38 -12.55 0.00
N LEU A 39 -8.34 -12.50 -0.84
CA LEU A 39 -7.11 -13.25 -0.60
C LEU A 39 -6.38 -12.81 0.67
N VAL A 40 -6.37 -11.50 0.96
CA VAL A 40 -5.78 -10.96 2.19
C VAL A 40 -6.61 -11.36 3.41
N GLN A 41 -7.95 -11.30 3.31
CA GLN A 41 -8.84 -11.74 4.38
C GLN A 41 -8.61 -13.22 4.73
N ASP A 42 -8.50 -14.09 3.73
CA ASP A 42 -8.14 -15.50 3.91
C ASP A 42 -6.83 -15.69 4.69
N VAL A 43 -5.82 -14.87 4.41
CA VAL A 43 -4.53 -14.92 5.12
C VAL A 43 -4.69 -14.52 6.59
N PHE A 44 -5.48 -13.48 6.87
CA PHE A 44 -5.76 -13.07 8.24
C PHE A 44 -6.56 -14.13 9.02
N ILE A 45 -7.56 -14.76 8.40
CA ILE A 45 -8.32 -15.87 9.00
C ILE A 45 -7.38 -17.02 9.35
N LYS A 46 -6.52 -17.43 8.41
CA LYS A 46 -5.53 -18.49 8.65
C LYS A 46 -4.60 -18.17 9.81
N ILE A 47 -4.15 -16.92 9.93
CA ILE A 47 -3.28 -16.49 11.02
C ILE A 47 -4.01 -16.54 12.36
N TRP A 48 -5.27 -16.09 12.40
CA TRP A 48 -6.11 -16.15 13.59
C TRP A 48 -6.33 -17.58 14.08
N GLU A 49 -6.56 -18.51 13.15
CA GLU A 49 -6.74 -19.94 13.44
C GLU A 49 -5.42 -20.65 13.78
N SER A 50 -4.29 -20.08 13.41
CA SER A 50 -2.97 -20.66 13.62
C SER A 50 -2.42 -20.38 15.03
N ASN A 51 -1.59 -21.30 15.52
CA ASN A 51 -0.82 -21.11 16.76
C ASN A 51 0.52 -20.37 16.51
N VAL A 52 0.67 -19.63 15.41
CA VAL A 52 1.93 -18.96 15.06
C VAL A 52 2.17 -17.77 16.01
N LYS A 53 3.08 -17.95 16.97
CA LYS A 53 3.50 -16.90 17.90
C LYS A 53 4.45 -15.93 17.22
N LEU A 54 3.91 -14.95 16.49
CA LEU A 54 4.71 -13.85 15.94
C LEU A 54 4.93 -12.82 17.05
N LYS A 55 6.01 -12.99 17.82
CA LYS A 55 6.32 -12.16 18.99
C LYS A 55 6.83 -10.76 18.65
N GLU A 56 7.25 -10.53 17.40
CA GLU A 56 7.82 -9.27 16.95
C GLU A 56 7.05 -8.70 15.74
N LYS A 57 6.68 -7.42 15.81
CA LYS A 57 5.91 -6.73 14.76
C LYS A 57 6.56 -6.83 13.37
N THR A 58 7.89 -6.74 13.30
CA THR A 58 8.65 -6.83 12.04
C THR A 58 8.49 -8.21 11.39
N LEU A 59 8.64 -9.27 12.19
CA LEU A 59 8.48 -10.65 11.73
C LEU A 59 7.03 -10.93 11.32
N THR A 60 6.05 -10.40 12.07
CA THR A 60 4.63 -10.50 11.70
C THR A 60 4.36 -9.91 10.33
N LYS A 61 4.89 -8.70 10.09
CA LYS A 61 4.71 -7.98 8.83
C LYS A 61 5.35 -8.71 7.66
N ALA A 62 6.60 -9.14 7.80
CA ALA A 62 7.31 -9.90 6.75
C ALA A 62 6.58 -11.21 6.43
N TYR A 63 6.10 -11.92 7.46
CA TYR A 63 5.32 -13.13 7.31
C TYR A 63 4.01 -12.90 6.55
N LEU A 64 3.28 -11.83 6.88
CA LEU A 64 2.04 -11.45 6.21
C LEU A 64 2.24 -11.14 4.73
N TYR A 65 3.22 -10.30 4.39
CA TYR A 65 3.53 -10.00 2.98
C TYR A 65 3.90 -11.26 2.19
N THR A 66 4.70 -12.15 2.78
CA THR A 66 5.08 -13.42 2.15
C THR A 66 3.86 -14.33 1.96
N SER A 67 3.00 -14.44 2.97
CA SER A 67 1.79 -15.27 2.93
C SER A 67 0.80 -14.76 1.87
N VAL A 68 0.64 -13.43 1.78
CA VAL A 68 -0.20 -12.79 0.75
C VAL A 68 0.39 -12.98 -0.65
N LYS A 69 1.71 -12.82 -0.83
CA LYS A 69 2.37 -13.11 -2.11
C LYS A 69 2.05 -14.54 -2.55
N ASN A 70 2.31 -15.51 -1.69
CA ASN A 70 2.11 -16.93 -2.01
C ASN A 70 0.65 -17.22 -2.38
N LYS A 71 -0.30 -16.67 -1.61
CA LYS A 71 -1.73 -16.80 -1.89
C LYS A 71 -2.13 -16.17 -3.23
N CYS A 72 -1.54 -15.04 -3.61
CA CYS A 72 -1.75 -14.42 -4.92
C CYS A 72 -1.19 -15.28 -6.06
N ILE A 73 0.03 -15.82 -5.89
CA ILE A 73 0.66 -16.71 -6.88
C ILE A 73 -0.15 -17.99 -7.05
N ASP A 74 -0.62 -18.62 -5.97
CA ASP A 74 -1.47 -19.80 -6.01
C ASP A 74 -2.79 -19.53 -6.76
N TYR A 75 -3.41 -18.37 -6.48
CA TYR A 75 -4.60 -17.92 -7.19
C TYR A 75 -4.32 -17.77 -8.69
N LEU A 76 -3.24 -17.10 -9.07
CA LEU A 76 -2.86 -16.90 -10.47
C LEU A 76 -2.54 -18.21 -11.18
N LYS A 77 -1.84 -19.14 -10.52
CA LYS A 77 -1.59 -20.50 -11.04
C LYS A 77 -2.89 -21.25 -11.29
N SER A 78 -3.82 -21.23 -10.34
CA SER A 78 -5.13 -21.90 -10.49
C SER A 78 -5.96 -21.30 -11.63
N LYS A 79 -5.90 -19.97 -11.80
CA LYS A 79 -6.55 -19.26 -12.91
C LYS A 79 -5.88 -19.61 -14.24
N ARG A 80 -4.55 -19.65 -14.30
CA ARG A 80 -3.78 -20.07 -15.48
C ARG A 80 -4.14 -21.49 -15.90
N VAL A 81 -4.22 -22.46 -14.99
CA VAL A 81 -4.63 -23.84 -15.34
C VAL A 81 -6.03 -23.86 -15.98
N ARG A 82 -6.99 -23.11 -15.44
CA ARG A 82 -8.34 -22.98 -16.03
C ARG A 82 -8.34 -22.34 -17.43
N VAL A 83 -7.35 -21.48 -17.70
CA VAL A 83 -7.20 -20.70 -18.93
C VAL A 83 -6.34 -21.43 -19.98
N ILE A 84 -5.35 -22.23 -19.59
CA ILE A 84 -4.60 -23.14 -20.48
C ILE A 84 -5.51 -24.22 -21.03
N ASN A 85 -6.43 -24.74 -20.22
CA ASN A 85 -7.52 -25.60 -20.70
C ASN A 85 -8.40 -24.89 -21.77
N LYS A 86 -8.26 -23.57 -21.93
CA LYS A 86 -8.88 -22.70 -22.94
C LYS A 86 -7.86 -22.05 -23.91
N GLN A 87 -6.62 -22.55 -23.98
CA GLN A 87 -5.53 -22.09 -24.89
C GLN A 87 -5.08 -20.63 -24.77
N VAL A 88 -5.10 -20.01 -23.58
CA VAL A 88 -4.48 -18.68 -23.40
C VAL A 88 -3.28 -18.79 -22.43
N GLU A 89 -2.12 -18.33 -22.88
CA GLU A 89 -0.90 -18.30 -22.08
C GLU A 89 -0.93 -17.08 -21.15
N VAL A 90 -0.60 -17.30 -19.87
CA VAL A 90 -0.45 -16.21 -18.90
C VAL A 90 1.04 -15.98 -18.73
N GLU A 91 1.56 -15.01 -19.48
CA GLU A 91 2.96 -14.56 -19.41
C GLU A 91 3.25 -13.82 -18.08
N GLY A 92 4.50 -13.88 -17.61
CA GLY A 92 5.00 -13.02 -16.52
C GLY A 92 4.95 -13.61 -15.10
N LEU A 93 4.52 -14.86 -14.90
CA LEU A 93 4.46 -15.47 -13.56
C LEU A 93 5.86 -15.57 -12.90
N ASP A 94 6.90 -15.89 -13.67
CA ASP A 94 8.28 -15.99 -13.16
C ASP A 94 8.79 -14.65 -12.59
N VAL A 95 8.39 -13.53 -13.22
CA VAL A 95 8.71 -12.19 -12.73
C VAL A 95 7.99 -11.93 -11.41
N LEU A 96 6.71 -12.29 -11.30
CA LEU A 96 5.92 -12.10 -10.08
C LEU A 96 6.44 -12.95 -8.90
N GLU A 97 6.97 -14.15 -9.18
CA GLU A 97 7.55 -15.02 -8.15
C GLU A 97 8.90 -14.53 -7.63
N SER A 98 9.62 -13.75 -8.44
CA SER A 98 10.96 -13.26 -8.12
C SER A 98 11.02 -12.44 -6.82
N GLU A 99 12.10 -12.61 -6.06
CA GLU A 99 12.35 -11.80 -4.85
C GLU A 99 12.53 -10.33 -5.18
N ALA A 100 13.11 -10.01 -6.34
CA ALA A 100 13.30 -8.63 -6.80
C ALA A 100 11.95 -7.91 -6.96
N HIS A 101 10.97 -8.57 -7.58
CA HIS A 101 9.62 -8.01 -7.71
C HIS A 101 8.95 -7.87 -6.33
N PHE A 102 9.00 -8.91 -5.50
CA PHE A 102 8.45 -8.87 -4.15
C PHE A 102 8.98 -7.69 -3.33
N ASN A 103 10.31 -7.56 -3.24
CA ASN A 103 10.96 -6.50 -2.47
C ASN A 103 10.59 -5.11 -3.01
N ARG A 104 10.57 -4.95 -4.34
CA ARG A 104 10.16 -3.69 -4.97
C ARG A 104 8.73 -3.31 -4.59
N GLU A 105 7.77 -4.22 -4.73
CA GLU A 105 6.36 -3.91 -4.45
C GLU A 105 6.12 -3.63 -2.96
N VAL A 106 6.76 -4.38 -2.04
CA VAL A 106 6.71 -4.08 -0.61
C VAL A 106 7.23 -2.68 -0.33
N ILE A 107 8.41 -2.31 -0.85
CA ILE A 107 9.00 -0.98 -0.65
C ILE A 107 8.07 0.13 -1.17
N LEU A 108 7.50 -0.04 -2.37
CA LEU A 108 6.63 0.96 -2.97
C LEU A 108 5.34 1.18 -2.17
N ILE A 109 4.68 0.11 -1.72
CA ILE A 109 3.46 0.18 -0.92
C ILE A 109 3.74 0.83 0.43
N GLU A 110 4.81 0.44 1.10
CA GLU A 110 5.22 0.99 2.40
C GLU A 110 5.56 2.47 2.30
N ALA A 111 6.34 2.85 1.28
CA ALA A 111 6.65 4.25 1.01
C ALA A 111 5.37 5.06 0.77
N SER A 112 4.49 4.57 -0.10
CA SER A 112 3.23 5.23 -0.43
C SER A 112 2.37 5.46 0.81
N GLN A 113 2.28 4.46 1.70
CA GLN A 113 1.54 4.56 2.95
C GLN A 113 2.11 5.65 3.86
N ILE A 114 3.43 5.69 4.06
CA ILE A 114 4.11 6.71 4.88
C ILE A 114 3.80 8.12 4.37
N ILE A 115 3.84 8.31 3.05
CA ILE A 115 3.57 9.60 2.42
C ILE A 115 2.10 9.99 2.56
N HIS A 116 1.20 9.05 2.32
CA HIS A 116 -0.23 9.27 2.47
C HIS A 116 -0.59 9.67 3.92
N ASP A 117 -0.02 8.98 4.91
CA ASP A 117 -0.23 9.28 6.33
C ASP A 117 0.35 10.64 6.72
N ALA A 118 1.54 10.99 6.20
CA ALA A 118 2.13 12.30 6.39
C ALA A 118 1.25 13.41 5.79
N ILE A 119 0.68 13.20 4.59
CA ILE A 119 -0.24 14.15 3.96
C ILE A 119 -1.53 14.30 4.77
N ASN A 120 -2.11 13.20 5.26
CA ASN A 120 -3.34 13.24 6.04
C ASN A 120 -3.17 13.85 7.43
N SER A 121 -1.94 13.89 7.96
CA SER A 121 -1.62 14.61 9.20
C SER A 121 -1.66 16.14 9.05
N LEU A 122 -1.67 16.67 7.82
CA LEU A 122 -1.74 18.10 7.57
C LEU A 122 -3.17 18.61 7.76
N PRO A 123 -3.34 19.88 8.19
CA PRO A 123 -4.63 20.57 8.08
C PRO A 123 -5.21 20.47 6.65
N GLN A 124 -6.52 20.24 6.55
CA GLN A 124 -7.24 19.91 5.31
C GLN A 124 -6.88 20.82 4.11
N LYS A 125 -6.76 22.13 4.33
CA LYS A 125 -6.41 23.10 3.29
C LYS A 125 -5.03 22.88 2.64
N TYR A 126 -4.11 22.24 3.34
CA TYR A 126 -2.77 21.91 2.83
C TYR A 126 -2.77 20.53 2.18
N SER A 127 -3.40 19.52 2.81
CA SER A 127 -3.46 18.16 2.27
C SER A 127 -4.20 18.11 0.94
N GLN A 128 -5.32 18.82 0.79
CA GLN A 128 -6.09 18.88 -0.46
C GLN A 128 -5.24 19.37 -1.64
N VAL A 129 -4.45 20.42 -1.43
CA VAL A 129 -3.59 20.99 -2.47
C VAL A 129 -2.48 20.01 -2.87
N VAL A 130 -1.92 19.27 -1.91
CA VAL A 130 -0.90 18.24 -2.20
C VAL A 130 -1.52 17.07 -2.96
N LEU A 131 -2.66 16.54 -2.50
CA LEU A 131 -3.35 15.42 -3.14
C LEU A 131 -3.77 15.72 -4.59
N LEU A 132 -4.28 16.93 -4.85
CA LEU A 132 -4.61 17.34 -6.23
C LEU A 132 -3.35 17.51 -7.08
N SER A 133 -2.26 18.00 -6.51
CA SER A 133 -0.98 18.08 -7.23
C SER A 133 -0.44 16.71 -7.60
N MET A 134 -0.59 15.70 -6.73
CA MET A 134 -0.19 14.31 -7.02
C MET A 134 -1.05 13.67 -8.12
N LYS A 135 -2.24 14.22 -8.39
CA LYS A 135 -3.08 13.86 -9.55
C LYS A 135 -2.67 14.63 -10.82
N ASN A 136 -1.50 15.25 -10.84
CA ASN A 136 -0.96 16.05 -11.94
C ASN A 136 -1.77 17.31 -12.29
N LEU A 137 -2.60 17.83 -11.38
CA LEU A 137 -3.28 19.10 -11.61
C LEU A 137 -2.29 20.26 -11.42
N THR A 138 -2.35 21.21 -12.36
CA THR A 138 -1.61 22.46 -12.31
C THR A 138 -2.12 23.37 -11.18
N ASN A 139 -1.30 24.34 -10.78
CA ASN A 139 -1.72 25.31 -9.76
C ASN A 139 -2.99 26.09 -10.15
N LYS A 140 -3.23 26.25 -11.47
CA LYS A 140 -4.42 26.91 -12.00
C LYS A 140 -5.66 26.02 -11.85
N GLU A 141 -5.58 24.75 -12.25
CA GLU A 141 -6.68 23.79 -12.09
C GLU A 141 -7.02 23.55 -10.61
N ILE A 142 -6.01 23.48 -9.74
CA ILE A 142 -6.23 23.37 -8.29
C ILE A 142 -6.96 24.61 -7.74
N ALA A 143 -6.58 25.81 -8.21
CA ALA A 143 -7.23 27.05 -7.83
C ALA A 143 -8.70 27.06 -8.23
N GLU A 144 -9.02 26.58 -9.43
CA GLU A 144 -10.39 26.43 -9.92
C GLU A 144 -11.18 25.40 -9.09
N VAL A 145 -10.64 24.19 -8.91
CA VAL A 145 -11.28 23.10 -8.17
C VAL A 145 -11.59 23.48 -6.72
N LEU A 146 -10.67 24.20 -6.06
CA LEU A 146 -10.84 24.61 -4.66
C LEU A 146 -11.46 25.99 -4.49
N SER A 147 -11.81 26.68 -5.58
CA SER A 147 -12.29 28.07 -5.56
C SER A 147 -11.34 29.01 -4.79
N LEU A 148 -10.04 28.88 -5.03
CA LEU A 148 -8.97 29.68 -4.42
C LEU A 148 -8.25 30.53 -5.47
N ASN A 149 -7.52 31.55 -5.02
CA ASN A 149 -6.55 32.24 -5.88
C ASN A 149 -5.31 31.34 -6.09
N ILE A 150 -4.71 31.37 -7.29
CA ILE A 150 -3.46 30.68 -7.62
C ILE A 150 -2.32 31.01 -6.65
N ASN A 151 -2.27 32.24 -6.13
CA ASN A 151 -1.27 32.64 -5.13
C ASN A 151 -1.50 31.94 -3.78
N THR A 152 -2.76 31.74 -3.39
CA THR A 152 -3.14 30.96 -2.20
C THR A 152 -2.74 29.50 -2.36
N VAL A 153 -2.95 28.91 -3.55
CA VAL A 153 -2.50 27.53 -3.85
C VAL A 153 -0.97 27.41 -3.70
N LYS A 154 -0.20 28.34 -4.28
CA LYS A 154 1.26 28.35 -4.15
C LYS A 154 1.70 28.48 -2.67
N ALA A 155 1.07 29.35 -1.91
CA ALA A 155 1.35 29.52 -0.49
C ALA A 155 1.02 28.24 0.32
N HIS A 156 -0.13 27.63 0.06
CA HIS A 156 -0.53 26.36 0.67
C HIS A 156 0.45 25.23 0.33
N LYS A 157 0.88 25.08 -0.94
CA LYS A 157 1.91 24.10 -1.34
C LYS A 157 3.20 24.32 -0.55
N LYS A 158 3.69 25.56 -0.50
CA LYS A 158 4.92 25.90 0.23
C LYS A 158 4.84 25.49 1.71
N ILE A 159 3.74 25.83 2.39
CA ILE A 159 3.53 25.47 3.80
C ILE A 159 3.39 23.95 3.97
N ALA A 160 2.67 23.28 3.06
CA ALA A 160 2.52 21.83 3.09
C ALA A 160 3.89 21.14 3.01
N TYR A 161 4.74 21.52 2.05
CA TYR A 161 6.07 20.93 1.89
C TYR A 161 7.00 21.22 3.06
N GLN A 162 6.92 22.41 3.65
CA GLN A 162 7.66 22.73 4.88
C GLN A 162 7.25 21.82 6.05
N LYS A 163 5.96 21.46 6.14
CA LYS A 163 5.45 20.54 7.17
C LYS A 163 5.74 19.07 6.88
N LEU A 164 5.72 18.65 5.60
CA LEU A 164 6.01 17.27 5.19
C LEU A 164 7.48 16.93 5.32
N ARG A 165 8.38 17.87 5.04
CA ARG A 165 9.83 17.65 5.07
C ARG A 165 10.35 17.02 6.37
N PRO A 166 10.02 17.50 7.58
CA PRO A 166 10.46 16.85 8.82
C PRO A 166 9.80 15.48 9.03
N LEU A 167 8.55 15.28 8.62
CA LEU A 167 7.83 13.99 8.74
C LEU A 167 8.45 12.91 7.86
N LEU A 168 9.00 13.31 6.70
CA LEU A 168 9.58 12.41 5.72
C LEU A 168 11.13 12.38 5.75
N LYS A 169 11.75 13.03 6.75
CA LYS A 169 13.21 13.17 6.85
C LYS A 169 13.94 11.82 6.94
N GLY A 170 13.35 10.83 7.60
CA GLY A 170 13.89 9.45 7.67
C GLY A 170 13.81 8.69 6.34
N TYR A 171 13.11 9.25 5.36
CA TYR A 171 12.80 8.66 4.06
C TYR A 171 13.28 9.56 2.92
N TYR A 172 14.39 10.28 3.12
CA TYR A 172 14.86 11.35 2.24
C TYR A 172 14.94 10.97 0.75
N TYR A 173 15.33 9.72 0.44
CA TYR A 173 15.33 9.21 -0.94
C TYR A 173 13.92 9.04 -1.52
N LEU A 174 12.94 8.59 -0.72
CA LEU A 174 11.53 8.49 -1.13
C LEU A 174 10.90 9.88 -1.34
N PHE A 175 11.30 10.86 -0.52
CA PHE A 175 10.90 12.24 -0.71
C PHE A 175 11.42 12.79 -2.06
N MET A 176 12.71 12.59 -2.37
CA MET A 176 13.26 13.08 -3.63
C MET A 176 12.66 12.38 -4.86
N LEU A 177 12.37 11.07 -4.80
CA LEU A 177 11.78 10.33 -5.92
C LEU A 177 10.41 10.84 -6.36
N ILE A 178 9.62 11.42 -5.46
CA ILE A 178 8.25 11.89 -5.78
C ILE A 178 8.24 13.34 -6.23
N PHE A 179 9.19 14.15 -5.77
CA PHE A 179 9.24 15.58 -6.02
C PHE A 179 10.24 15.98 -7.12
N ILE A 180 10.95 15.03 -7.75
CA ILE A 180 11.83 15.30 -8.90
C ILE A 180 11.04 15.62 -10.18
N GLU A 181 9.80 15.13 -10.30
CA GLU A 181 8.95 15.32 -11.50
C GLU A 181 7.83 16.36 -11.32
N MET A 182 7.74 17.02 -10.16
CA MET A 182 6.66 17.97 -9.79
C MET A 182 7.07 19.45 -9.77
#